data_AF-A0A498K8I7-F1
#
_entry.id   AF-A0A498K8I7-F1
#
_cell.length_a   1.000
_cell.length_b   1.000
_cell.length_c   1.000
_cell.angle_alpha   90.00
_cell.angle_beta   90.00
_cell.angle_gamma   90.00
#
_symmetry.space_group_name_H-M   'P 1'
#
loop_
_entity.id
_entity.type
_entity.pdbx_description
1 polymer ?
#
loop_
_entity_poly.entity_id
_entity_poly.type
_entity_poly.pdbx_seq_one_letter_code
_entity_poly.pdbx_strand_id
1 'polypeptide(L)' 'MAGMSGFRSLAPKTKNAIVAGGLSAFVFGVYFYTMRAVGGTDELQVAINKFEEEKGQKEAEASLSSKV' A
#
# COMPACT_ATOMS: atom_id res chain seq x y z
N MET A 1 15.84 -33.73 2.57
CA MET A 1 16.37 -32.47 3.14
C MET A 1 17.54 -31.96 2.29
N ALA A 2 17.31 -31.44 1.09
CA ALA A 2 18.39 -30.97 0.20
C ALA A 2 18.82 -29.51 0.45
N GLY A 3 17.95 -28.69 1.06
CA GLY A 3 18.22 -27.25 1.26
C GLY A 3 19.32 -26.96 2.28
N MET A 4 19.35 -27.68 3.40
CA MET A 4 20.36 -27.45 4.45
C MET A 4 21.74 -27.95 4.05
N SER A 5 21.80 -29.11 3.36
CA SER A 5 23.06 -29.69 2.86
C SER A 5 23.64 -28.87 1.71
N GLY A 6 22.80 -28.41 0.78
CA GLY A 6 23.21 -27.57 -0.35
C GLY A 6 23.70 -26.18 0.08
N PHE A 7 23.05 -25.54 1.06
CA PHE A 7 23.54 -24.27 1.59
C PHE A 7 24.90 -24.44 2.29
N ARG A 8 25.11 -25.54 3.02
CA ARG A 8 26.36 -25.83 3.73
C ARG A 8 27.55 -26.01 2.78
N SER A 9 27.34 -26.57 1.59
CA SER A 9 28.39 -26.76 0.58
C SER A 9 28.77 -25.51 -0.21
N LEU A 10 28.03 -24.40 -0.07
CA LEU A 10 28.35 -23.15 -0.78
C LEU A 10 29.59 -22.44 -0.21
N ALA A 11 30.27 -21.70 -1.09
CA ALA A 11 31.33 -20.80 -0.69
C ALA A 11 30.81 -19.72 0.30
N PRO A 12 31.64 -19.25 1.25
CA PRO A 12 31.21 -18.27 2.26
C PRO A 12 30.60 -16.99 1.68
N LYS A 13 31.16 -16.46 0.58
CA LYS A 13 30.61 -15.26 -0.09
C LYS A 13 29.20 -15.49 -0.62
N THR A 14 28.94 -16.67 -1.20
CA THR A 14 27.62 -17.02 -1.72
C THR A 14 26.59 -17.17 -0.61
N LYS A 15 26.99 -17.76 0.53
CA LYS A 15 26.14 -17.81 1.73
C LYS A 15 25.76 -16.41 2.20
N ASN A 16 26.73 -15.51 2.29
CA ASN A 16 26.50 -14.13 2.70
C ASN A 16 25.57 -13.38 1.72
N ALA A 17 25.74 -13.60 0.41
CA ALA A 17 24.86 -13.01 -0.60
C ALA A 17 23.42 -13.51 -0.49
N ILE A 18 23.21 -14.80 -0.25
CA ILE A 18 21.87 -15.38 -0.04
C ILE A 18 21.23 -14.80 1.23
N VAL A 19 21.98 -14.73 2.33
CA VAL A 19 21.48 -14.19 3.60
C VAL A 19 21.14 -12.71 3.46
N ALA A 20 22.06 -11.91 2.89
CA ALA A 20 21.84 -10.48 2.66
C ALA A 20 20.66 -10.23 1.72
N GLY A 21 20.58 -10.99 0.62
CA GLY A 21 19.48 -10.90 -0.34
C GLY A 21 18.14 -11.28 0.29
N GLY A 22 18.08 -12.38 1.04
CA GLY A 22 16.86 -12.83 1.73
C GLY A 22 16.38 -11.83 2.77
N LEU A 23 17.30 -11.30 3.61
CA LEU A 23 16.96 -10.29 4.61
C LEU A 23 16.46 -8.99 3.93
N SER A 24 17.12 -8.57 2.86
CA SER A 24 16.74 -7.35 2.12
C SER A 24 15.38 -7.50 1.45
N ALA A 25 15.13 -8.63 0.79
CA ALA A 25 13.86 -8.94 0.15
C ALA A 25 12.72 -9.05 1.17
N PHE A 26 12.98 -9.63 2.35
CA PHE A 26 11.99 -9.71 3.43
C PHE A 26 11.60 -8.32 3.95
N VAL A 27 12.59 -7.49 4.30
CA VAL A 27 12.33 -6.12 4.78
C VAL A 27 11.61 -5.29 3.72
N PHE A 28 12.07 -5.33 2.47
CA PHE A 28 11.43 -4.64 1.36
C PHE A 28 10.01 -5.16 1.10
N GLY A 29 9.81 -6.48 1.16
CA GLY A 29 8.51 -7.12 0.97
C GLY A 29 7.50 -6.71 2.05
N VAL A 30 7.91 -6.67 3.32
CA VAL A 30 7.05 -6.19 4.42
C VAL A 30 6.73 -4.71 4.26
N TYR A 31 7.72 -3.87 3.95
CA TYR A 31 7.53 -2.44 3.73
C TYR A 31 6.58 -2.16 2.55
N PHE A 32 6.77 -2.86 1.44
CA PHE A 32 5.90 -2.75 0.29
C PHE A 32 4.50 -3.29 0.59
N TYR A 33 4.40 -4.41 1.32
CA TYR A 33 3.12 -4.98 1.71
C TYR A 33 2.33 -4.03 2.61
N THR A 34 2.96 -3.41 3.61
CA THR A 34 2.25 -2.45 4.47
C THR A 34 1.82 -1.22 3.67
N MET A 35 2.68 -0.66 2.82
CA MET A 35 2.29 0.45 1.96
C MET A 35 1.15 0.10 0.99
N ARG A 36 1.06 -1.14 0.52
CA ARG A 36 0.02 -1.58 -0.40
C ARG A 36 -1.26 -2.06 0.29
N ALA A 37 -1.15 -2.65 1.47
CA ALA A 37 -2.27 -3.18 2.25
C ALA A 37 -2.96 -2.09 3.09
N VAL A 38 -2.25 -1.02 3.45
CA VAL A 38 -2.83 0.10 4.20
C VAL A 38 -3.66 1.03 3.29
N GLY A 39 -3.67 0.78 1.97
CA GLY A 39 -4.47 1.56 1.03
C GLY A 39 -3.87 2.94 0.82
N GLY A 40 -3.67 3.31 -0.43
CA GLY A 40 -3.34 4.70 -0.76
C GLY A 40 -4.41 5.61 -0.14
N THR A 41 -3.96 6.74 0.38
CA THR A 41 -4.73 7.84 0.99
C THR A 41 -5.88 8.39 0.12
N ASP A 42 -6.14 7.80 -1.05
CA ASP A 42 -7.18 8.15 -2.02
C ASP A 42 -8.60 7.90 -1.50
N GLU A 43 -8.82 6.96 -0.58
CA GLU A 43 -10.19 6.72 -0.08
C GLU A 43 -10.71 7.90 0.75
N LEU A 44 -9.83 8.60 1.46
CA LEU A 44 -10.21 9.74 2.31
C LEU A 44 -10.50 10.99 1.47
N GLN A 45 -9.69 11.27 0.43
CA GLN A 45 -9.93 12.41 -0.46
C GLN A 45 -11.07 12.17 -1.43
N VAL A 46 -11.29 10.93 -1.90
CA VAL A 46 -12.47 10.58 -2.70
C VAL A 46 -13.75 10.72 -1.88
N ALA A 47 -13.73 10.37 -0.58
CA ALA A 47 -14.86 10.60 0.31
C ALA A 47 -15.11 12.09 0.55
N ILE A 48 -14.07 12.91 0.71
CA ILE A 48 -14.18 14.37 0.85
C ILE A 48 -14.75 15.01 -0.42
N ASN A 49 -14.20 14.68 -1.60
CA ASN A 49 -14.70 15.22 -2.87
C ASN A 49 -16.17 14.85 -3.11
N LYS A 50 -16.56 13.60 -2.82
CA LYS A 50 -17.99 13.20 -2.89
C LYS A 50 -18.87 13.99 -1.93
N PHE A 51 -18.40 14.27 -0.72
CA PHE A 51 -19.15 15.04 0.25
C PHE A 51 -19.29 16.51 -0.16
N GLU A 52 -18.24 17.12 -0.71
CA GLU A 52 -18.29 18.49 -1.23
C GLU A 52 -19.20 18.61 -2.46
N GLU A 53 -19.17 17.63 -3.38
CA GLU A 53 -20.09 17.58 -4.52
C GLU A 53 -21.56 17.43 -4.09
N GLU A 54 -21.86 16.56 -3.12
CA GLU A 54 -23.21 16.39 -2.58
C GLU A 54 -23.72 17.63 -1.84
N LYS A 55 -22.82 18.37 -1.16
CA LYS A 55 -23.17 19.63 -0.49
C LYS A 55 -23.50 20.73 -1.50
N GLY A 56 -22.69 20.86 -2.55
CA GLY A 56 -22.92 21.85 -3.62
C GLY A 56 -24.26 21.64 -4.34
N GLN A 57 -24.67 20.40 -4.56
CA GLN A 57 -25.97 20.08 -5.18
C GLN A 57 -27.16 20.38 -4.26
N LYS A 58 -27.06 20.07 -2.96
CA LYS A 58 -28.10 20.39 -1.98
C LYS A 58 -28.28 21.89 -1.78
N GLU A 59 -27.19 22.66 -1.78
CA GLU A 59 -27.24 24.13 -1.69
C GLU A 59 -27.84 24.75 -2.97
N ALA A 60 -27.54 24.18 -4.15
CA ALA A 60 -28.15 24.60 -5.41
C ALA A 60 -29.67 24.31 -5.45
N GLU A 61 -30.13 23.12 -5.04
CA GLU A 61 -31.56 22.80 -4.95
C GLU A 61 -32.30 23.70 -3.94
N ALA A 62 -31.70 23.96 -2.77
CA ALA A 62 -32.29 24.84 -1.76
C ALA A 62 -32.43 26.29 -2.27
N SER A 63 -31.47 26.76 -3.06
CA SER A 63 -31.51 28.10 -3.68
C SER A 63 -32.56 28.22 -4.79
N LEU A 64 -32.88 27.12 -5.48
CA LEU A 64 -33.92 27.06 -6.51
C LEU A 64 -35.32 26.92 -5.90
N SER A 65 -35.47 26.13 -4.82
CA SER A 65 -36.73 26.00 -4.09
C SER A 65 -37.14 27.25 -3.30
N SER A 66 -36.18 28.11 -2.94
CA SER A 66 -36.44 29.39 -2.27
C SER A 66 -36.88 30.52 -3.24
N LYS A 67 -36.90 30.25 -4.55
CA LYS A 67 -37.18 31.26 -5.59
C LYS A 67 -38.47 31.00 -6.38
N VAL A 68 -39.40 30.21 -5.82
CA VAL A 68 -40.75 29.97 -6.34
C VAL A 68 -41.79 30.58 -5.42
#